data_AF-A0A4Q6AFR8-F1
#
_entry.id   AF-A0A4Q6AFR8-F1
#
_cell.length_a   1.000
_cell.length_b   1.000
_cell.length_c   1.000
_cell.angle_alpha   90.00
_cell.angle_beta   90.00
_cell.angle_gamma   90.00
#
_symmetry.space_group_name_H-M   'P 1'
#
loop_
_entity.id
_entity.type
_entity.pdbx_description
1 polymer ?
#
loop_
_entity_poly.entity_id
_entity_poly.type
_entity_poly.pdbx_seq_one_letter_code
_entity_poly.pdbx_strand_id
1 'polypeptide(L)' 'MPLRYRNVSGSARNREETMRRLVDAVGAIIKEKSYKGLGLNAVARRADVSKVLIHRYFGGLDQLVEAWVLR' A
#
# COMPACT_ATOMS: atom_id res chain seq x y z
N MET A 1 13.63 23.38 -28.96
CA MET A 1 13.67 22.34 -27.92
C MET A 1 12.48 22.54 -26.99
N PRO A 2 11.51 21.63 -26.87
CA PRO A 2 10.40 21.81 -25.93
C PRO A 2 10.72 21.16 -24.57
N LEU A 3 10.56 21.94 -23.50
CA LEU A 3 10.61 21.45 -22.12
C LEU A 3 9.42 20.52 -21.89
N ARG A 4 9.70 19.23 -21.74
CA ARG A 4 8.71 18.17 -21.53
C ARG A 4 8.26 18.19 -20.07
N TYR A 5 7.33 19.08 -19.74
CA TYR A 5 6.63 19.01 -18.46
C TYR A 5 5.86 17.69 -18.40
N ARG A 6 6.38 16.79 -17.57
CA ARG A 6 5.86 15.45 -17.33
C ARG A 6 4.44 15.58 -16.79
N ASN A 7 3.49 15.02 -17.54
CA ASN A 7 2.07 15.04 -17.28
C ASN A 7 1.77 14.65 -15.82
N VAL A 8 1.36 15.61 -15.00
CA VAL A 8 0.84 15.40 -13.64
C VAL A 8 -0.64 15.00 -13.69
N SER A 9 -0.95 13.98 -14.50
CA SER A 9 -2.19 13.21 -14.43
C SER A 9 -2.01 11.89 -13.66
N GLY A 10 -0.83 11.70 -13.04
CA GLY A 10 -0.44 10.46 -12.36
C GLY A 10 -0.94 10.27 -10.92
N SER A 11 -1.58 11.26 -10.28
CA SER A 11 -1.85 11.17 -8.83
C SER A 11 -2.90 10.10 -8.46
N ALA A 12 -3.97 9.96 -9.24
CA ALA A 12 -4.99 8.93 -9.00
C ALA A 12 -4.48 7.53 -9.36
N ARG A 13 -3.80 7.40 -10.51
CA ARG A 13 -3.26 6.12 -11.00
C ARG A 13 -2.19 5.56 -10.07
N ASN A 14 -1.27 6.40 -9.58
CA ASN A 14 -0.29 6.00 -8.57
C ASN A 14 -0.95 5.65 -7.24
N ARG A 15 -2.04 6.33 -6.85
CA ARG A 15 -2.74 6.04 -5.60
C ARG A 15 -3.37 4.65 -5.61
N GLU A 16 -4.10 4.29 -6.67
CA GLU A 16 -4.70 2.96 -6.81
C GLU A 16 -3.65 1.85 -6.89
N GLU A 17 -2.55 2.09 -7.60
CA GLU A 17 -1.43 1.16 -7.67
C GLU A 17 -0.77 0.95 -6.29
N THR A 18 -0.55 2.05 -5.56
CA THR A 18 0.00 1.99 -4.19
C THR A 18 -0.94 1.22 -3.25
N MET A 19 -2.26 1.46 -3.32
CA MET A 19 -3.24 0.73 -2.53
C MET A 19 -3.25 -0.76 -2.86
N ARG A 20 -3.18 -1.13 -4.14
CA ARG A 20 -3.08 -2.54 -4.56
C ARG A 20 -1.81 -3.21 -4.02
N ARG A 21 -0.66 -2.54 -4.11
CA ARG A 21 0.62 -3.06 -3.57
C ARG A 21 0.54 -3.27 -2.05
N LEU A 22 -0.10 -2.35 -1.33
CA LEU A 22 -0.30 -2.45 0.11
C LEU A 22 -1.14 -3.67 0.49
N VAL A 23 -2.27 -3.88 -0.19
CA VAL A 23 -3.15 -5.04 0.04
C VAL A 23 -2.46 -6.36 -0.34
N ASP A 24 -1.72 -6.38 -1.45
CA ASP A 24 -0.95 -7.56 -1.88
C ASP A 24 0.14 -7.93 -0.86
N ALA A 25 0.85 -6.92 -0.35
CA ALA A 25 1.86 -7.09 0.69
C ALA A 25 1.29 -7.66 2.00
N VAL A 26 0.07 -7.27 2.41
CA VAL A 26 -0.62 -7.90 3.54
C VAL A 26 -0.80 -9.39 3.29
N GLY A 27 -1.36 -9.78 2.15
CA GLY A 27 -1.58 -11.17 1.80
C GLY A 27 -0.28 -11.99 1.76
N ALA A 28 0.80 -11.41 1.22
CA ALA A 28 2.12 -12.04 1.22
C ALA A 28 2.65 -12.28 2.65
N ILE A 29 2.54 -11.28 3.53
CA ILE A 29 3.01 -11.41 4.93
C ILE A 29 2.16 -12.43 5.70
N ILE A 30 0.84 -12.46 5.51
CA ILE A 30 -0.03 -13.45 6.15
C ILE A 30 0.36 -14.87 5.72
N LYS A 31 0.64 -15.07 4.42
CA LYS A 31 1.10 -16.37 3.89
C LYS A 31 2.47 -16.78 4.45
N GLU A 32 3.41 -15.85 4.62
CA GLU A 32 4.77 -16.15 5.07
C GLU A 32 4.93 -16.25 6.59
N LYS A 33 4.33 -15.32 7.35
CA LYS A 33 4.62 -15.11 8.79
C LYS A 33 3.40 -15.19 9.70
N SER A 34 2.23 -15.51 9.13
CA SER A 34 0.95 -15.52 9.86
C SER A 34 0.57 -14.15 10.43
N TYR A 35 -0.64 -14.03 10.99
CA TYR A 35 -1.20 -12.75 11.43
C TYR A 35 -0.34 -12.05 12.51
N LYS A 36 0.35 -12.82 13.37
CA LYS A 36 1.26 -12.29 14.40
C LYS A 36 2.45 -11.48 13.84
N GLY A 37 2.88 -11.77 12.61
CA GLY A 37 3.96 -11.03 11.95
C GLY A 37 3.48 -9.80 11.18
N LEU A 38 2.18 -9.56 11.15
CA LEU A 38 1.59 -8.46 10.41
C LEU A 38 1.70 -7.15 11.22
N GLY A 39 2.28 -6.13 10.61
CA GLY A 39 2.38 -4.81 11.20
C GLY A 39 2.58 -3.74 10.14
N LEU A 40 2.24 -2.49 10.47
CA LEU A 40 2.33 -1.37 9.52
C LEU A 40 3.72 -1.23 8.91
N ASN A 41 4.77 -1.43 9.71
CA ASN A 41 6.15 -1.42 9.23
C ASN A 41 6.47 -2.60 8.31
N ALA A 42 5.98 -3.80 8.62
CA ALA A 42 6.20 -4.98 7.80
C ALA A 42 5.54 -4.80 6.43
N VAL A 43 4.29 -4.32 6.41
CA VAL A 43 3.55 -4.08 5.18
C VAL A 43 4.15 -2.93 4.37
N ALA A 44 4.47 -1.80 5.01
CA ALA A 44 5.16 -0.68 4.38
C ALA A 44 6.47 -1.12 3.70
N ARG A 45 7.28 -1.90 4.41
CA ARG A 45 8.55 -2.43 3.90
C ARG A 45 8.34 -3.46 2.77
N ARG A 46 7.30 -4.29 2.85
CA ARG A 46 7.00 -5.32 1.84
C ARG A 46 6.42 -4.72 0.56
N ALA A 47 5.60 -3.68 0.68
CA ALA A 47 5.01 -2.96 -0.45
C ALA A 47 5.92 -1.87 -1.04
N ASP A 48 7.09 -1.63 -0.42
CA ASP A 48 8.03 -0.54 -0.78
C ASP A 48 7.35 0.85 -0.76
N VAL A 49 6.59 1.11 0.30
CA VAL A 49 5.84 2.38 0.46
C VAL A 49 6.00 2.92 1.87
N SER A 50 5.96 4.24 2.02
CA SER A 50 6.02 4.85 3.34
C SER A 50 4.78 4.52 4.17
N LYS A 51 4.97 4.21 5.47
CA LYS A 51 3.87 3.97 6.42
C LYS A 51 2.84 5.12 6.48
N VAL A 52 3.27 6.34 6.13
CA VAL A 52 2.40 7.53 6.04
C VAL A 52 1.28 7.33 5.02
N LEU A 53 1.54 6.67 3.90
CA LEU A 53 0.52 6.38 2.88
C LEU A 53 -0.51 5.38 3.39
N ILE A 54 -0.11 4.46 4.26
CA ILE A 54 -1.04 3.52 4.89
C ILE A 54 -2.00 4.29 5.80
N HIS A 55 -1.48 5.16 6.66
CA HIS A 55 -2.33 6.04 7.46
C HIS A 55 -3.21 6.96 6.61
N ARG A 56 -2.71 7.44 5.47
CA ARG A 56 -3.46 8.36 4.60
C ARG A 56 -4.58 7.68 3.81
N TYR A 57 -4.39 6.43 3.39
CA TYR A 57 -5.34 5.73 2.52
C TYR A 57 -6.20 4.72 3.26
N PHE A 58 -5.64 4.03 4.23
CA PHE A 58 -6.31 3.01 5.00
C PHE A 58 -6.56 3.44 6.43
N GLY A 59 -5.84 4.41 7.00
CA GLY A 59 -6.05 4.87 8.39
C GLY A 59 -5.32 4.04 9.45
N GLY A 60 -5.02 2.78 9.17
CA GLY A 60 -4.27 1.92 10.09
C GLY A 60 -4.03 0.51 9.56
N LEU A 61 -3.53 -0.36 10.46
CA LEU A 61 -3.30 -1.77 10.14
C LEU A 61 -4.63 -2.52 9.96
N ASP A 62 -5.55 -2.37 10.91
CA ASP A 62 -6.87 -3.00 10.88
C ASP A 62 -7.60 -2.73 9.58
N GLN A 63 -7.75 -1.46 9.20
CA GLN A 63 -8.43 -1.08 7.97
C GLN A 63 -7.71 -1.58 6.71
N LEU A 64 -6.38 -1.74 6.75
CA LEU A 64 -5.63 -2.32 5.64
C LEU A 64 -5.87 -3.85 5.54
N VAL A 65 -6.00 -4.53 6.68
CA VAL A 65 -6.37 -5.94 6.74
C VAL A 65 -7.82 -6.14 6.32
N GLU A 66 -8.75 -5.31 6.80
CA GLU A 66 -10.14 -5.31 6.36
C GLU A 66 -10.22 -5.15 4.85
N ALA A 67 -9.47 -4.22 4.27
CA ALA A 67 -9.41 -4.04 2.81
C ALA A 67 -8.84 -5.26 2.07
N TRP A 68 -8.04 -6.10 2.73
CA TRP A 68 -7.60 -7.39 2.18
C TRP A 68 -8.64 -8.49 2.34
N VAL A 69 -9.36 -8.54 3.47
CA VAL A 69 -10.40 -9.53 3.76
C VAL A 69 -11.69 -9.28 2.95
N LEU A 70 -12.05 -8.02 2.73
CA LEU A 70 -13.23 -7.59 1.97
C LEU A 70 -13.01 -7.63 0.44
N ARG A 71 -11.80 -7.96 -0.01
CA ARG A 71 -11.43 -8.05 -1.42
C ARG A 71 -11.73 -9.43 -2.00
#